data_AF-A0A0M2V5U6-F1
#
_entry.id   AF-A0A0M2V5U6-F1
#
_cell.length_a   1.000
_cell.length_b   1.000
_cell.length_c   1.000
_cell.angle_alpha   90.00
_cell.angle_beta   90.00
_cell.angle_gamma   90.00
#
_symmetry.space_group_name_H-M   'P 1'
#
loop_
_entity.id
_entity.type
_entity.pdbx_description
1 polymer ?
#
loop_
_entity_poly.entity_id
_entity_poly.type
_entity_poly.pdbx_seq_one_letter_code
_entity_poly.pdbx_strand_id
1 'polypeptide(L)'
;MRVAPLAKTAVDAVETGQIEFVPKQYENMYFSWMRDIQDWCISRQLWWGYRIPAWYDNNGKVYVGRSEQEVRSKYQLANDIILQQDNDVLDTWFSSALWTFSTLGWPEDTDDLKTFHPTDVLVTGFDIIFFWVARMIMMTMHFIKDKDGKPQ
;
A
#
# COMPACT_ATOMS: atom_id res chain seq x y z
N MET A 1 3.16 4.51 -8.54
CA MET A 1 3.88 3.81 -7.45
C MET A 1 4.79 2.77 -8.08
N ARG A 2 6.06 2.76 -7.70
CA ARG A 2 7.03 1.77 -8.20
C ARG A 2 6.79 0.43 -7.54
N VAL A 3 6.34 -0.55 -8.31
CA VAL A 3 5.91 -1.85 -7.77
C VAL A 3 6.93 -2.95 -7.96
N ALA A 4 7.84 -2.84 -8.93
CA ALA A 4 8.85 -3.86 -9.21
C ALA A 4 9.60 -4.38 -7.97
N PRO A 5 10.12 -3.52 -7.06
CA PRO A 5 10.80 -4.02 -5.85
C PRO A 5 9.84 -4.73 -4.87
N LEU A 6 8.60 -4.25 -4.75
CA LEU A 6 7.59 -4.85 -3.88
C LEU A 6 7.13 -6.20 -4.42
N ALA A 7 6.93 -6.27 -5.73
CA ALA A 7 6.50 -7.46 -6.43
C ALA A 7 7.52 -8.59 -6.31
N LYS A 8 8.82 -8.26 -6.37
CA LYS A 8 9.88 -9.25 -6.16
C LYS A 8 9.74 -9.92 -4.79
N THR A 9 9.67 -9.13 -3.71
CA THR A 9 9.50 -9.68 -2.35
C THR A 9 8.22 -10.49 -2.21
N ALA A 10 7.12 -10.04 -2.82
CA ALA A 10 5.85 -10.75 -2.79
C ALA A 10 5.86 -12.06 -3.61
N VAL A 11 6.61 -12.12 -4.71
CA VAL A 11 6.83 -13.36 -5.49
C VAL A 11 7.67 -14.34 -4.68
N ASP A 12 8.78 -13.87 -4.10
CA ASP A 12 9.68 -14.70 -3.29
C ASP A 12 8.93 -15.35 -2.10
N ALA A 13 7.99 -14.65 -1.47
CA ALA A 13 7.18 -15.18 -0.37
C ALA A 13 6.30 -16.37 -0.80
N VAL A 14 5.72 -16.32 -2.00
CA VAL A 14 4.90 -17.41 -2.54
C VAL A 14 5.79 -18.54 -3.08
N GLU A 15 6.89 -18.21 -3.77
CA GLU A 15 7.84 -19.22 -4.30
C GLU A 15 8.52 -20.02 -3.19
N THR A 16 8.76 -19.42 -2.02
CA THR A 16 9.34 -20.09 -0.84
C THR A 16 8.33 -20.83 0.04
N GLY A 17 7.01 -20.71 -0.27
CA GLY A 17 5.94 -21.35 0.50
C GLY A 17 5.59 -20.66 1.81
N GLN A 18 6.03 -19.41 2.03
CA GLN A 18 5.56 -18.61 3.18
C GLN A 18 4.08 -18.24 3.02
N ILE A 19 3.63 -18.10 1.78
CA ILE A 19 2.23 -17.92 1.42
C ILE A 19 1.85 -19.03 0.46
N GLU A 20 0.80 -19.77 0.79
CA GLU A 20 0.29 -20.86 -0.03
C GLU A 20 -1.08 -20.52 -0.62
N PHE A 21 -1.30 -20.82 -1.89
CA PHE A 21 -2.61 -20.67 -2.53
C PHE A 21 -3.37 -21.99 -2.55
N VAL A 22 -4.65 -21.94 -2.19
CA VAL A 22 -5.56 -23.09 -2.29
C VAL A 22 -6.77 -22.71 -3.14
N PRO A 23 -7.03 -23.42 -4.26
CA PRO A 23 -6.21 -24.45 -4.89
C PRO A 23 -4.88 -23.93 -5.50
N LYS A 24 -3.85 -24.79 -5.50
CA LYS A 24 -2.48 -24.44 -5.97
C LYS A 24 -2.39 -23.90 -7.38
N GLN A 25 -3.33 -24.23 -8.27
CA GLN A 25 -3.33 -23.73 -9.65
C GLN A 25 -3.34 -22.19 -9.75
N TYR A 26 -3.83 -21.50 -8.71
CA TYR A 26 -3.87 -20.03 -8.70
C TYR A 26 -2.49 -19.38 -8.51
N GLU A 27 -1.47 -20.12 -8.06
CA GLU A 27 -0.09 -19.63 -8.02
C GLU A 27 0.40 -19.27 -9.42
N ASN A 28 0.08 -20.09 -10.43
CA ASN A 28 0.47 -19.83 -11.82
C ASN A 28 -0.11 -18.52 -12.34
N MET A 29 -1.38 -18.25 -12.00
CA MET A 29 -2.03 -16.99 -12.35
C MET A 29 -1.33 -15.83 -11.63
N TYR A 30 -1.12 -15.94 -10.31
CA TYR A 30 -0.42 -14.93 -9.52
C TYR A 30 0.97 -14.61 -10.10
N PHE A 31 1.80 -15.63 -10.37
CA PHE A 31 3.13 -15.44 -10.93
C PHE A 31 3.13 -14.81 -12.31
N SER A 32 2.19 -15.22 -13.19
CA SER A 32 2.06 -14.63 -14.53
C SER A 32 1.81 -13.13 -14.46
N TRP A 33 1.00 -12.67 -13.51
CA TRP A 33 0.72 -11.25 -13.33
C TRP A 33 1.86 -10.49 -12.65
N MET A 34 2.46 -11.09 -11.62
CA MET A 34 3.45 -10.41 -10.79
C MET A 34 4.80 -10.23 -11.47
N ARG A 35 5.18 -11.14 -12.38
CA ARG A 35 6.46 -11.05 -13.11
C ARG A 35 6.51 -9.88 -14.10
N ASP A 36 5.38 -9.53 -14.70
CA ASP A 36 5.26 -8.46 -15.70
C ASP A 36 4.56 -7.19 -15.15
N ILE A 37 4.42 -7.08 -13.83
CA ILE A 37 3.64 -6.01 -13.21
C ILE A 37 4.25 -4.63 -13.48
N GLN A 38 3.39 -3.71 -13.94
CA GLN A 38 3.77 -2.33 -14.25
C GLN A 38 3.47 -1.39 -13.07
N ASP A 39 4.14 -0.24 -13.09
CA ASP A 39 3.93 0.83 -12.11
C ASP A 39 2.44 1.16 -11.94
N TRP A 40 1.99 1.15 -10.69
CA TRP A 40 0.59 1.34 -10.37
C TRP A 40 0.28 2.84 -10.28
N CYS A 41 -0.57 3.33 -11.19
CA CYS A 41 -1.19 4.65 -11.04
C CYS A 41 -2.19 4.61 -9.89
N ILE A 42 -1.84 5.27 -8.78
CA ILE A 42 -2.64 5.28 -7.54
C ILE A 42 -3.57 6.48 -7.41
N SER A 43 -3.49 7.47 -8.31
CA SER A 43 -4.36 8.65 -8.28
C SER A 43 -5.61 8.44 -9.13
N ARG A 44 -6.74 9.00 -8.70
CA ARG A 44 -8.04 8.91 -9.36
C ARG A 44 -8.73 10.27 -9.32
N GLN A 45 -9.27 10.70 -10.47
CA GLN A 45 -10.12 11.88 -10.59
C GLN A 45 -11.57 11.54 -10.18
N LEU A 46 -11.77 11.16 -8.92
CA LEU A 46 -13.06 10.79 -8.36
C LEU A 46 -13.38 11.66 -7.15
N TRP A 47 -14.67 11.78 -6.83
CA TRP A 47 -15.11 12.53 -5.64
C TRP A 47 -15.07 11.71 -4.36
N TRP A 48 -15.09 10.38 -4.48
CA TRP A 48 -15.08 9.45 -3.34
C TRP A 48 -13.72 8.79 -3.19
N GLY A 49 -13.11 8.92 -2.02
CA GLY A 49 -11.84 8.30 -1.65
C GLY A 49 -11.03 9.17 -0.70
N TYR A 50 -9.87 8.68 -0.29
CA TYR A 50 -8.94 9.43 0.55
C TYR A 50 -8.19 10.45 -0.30
N ARG A 51 -8.25 11.74 0.05
CA ARG A 51 -7.50 12.80 -0.63
C ARG A 51 -6.00 12.54 -0.53
N ILE A 52 -5.30 12.66 -1.65
CA ILE A 52 -3.84 12.46 -1.69
C ILE A 52 -3.18 13.57 -0.82
N PRO A 53 -2.29 13.21 0.12
CA PRO A 53 -1.63 14.17 1.03
C PRO A 53 -0.45 14.88 0.34
N ALA A 54 -0.66 15.37 -0.87
CA ALA A 54 0.28 16.15 -1.66
C ALA A 54 -0.26 17.58 -1.84
N TRP A 55 0.64 18.55 -1.75
CA TRP A 55 0.33 19.98 -1.80
C TRP A 55 1.22 20.63 -2.84
N TYR A 56 0.66 21.54 -3.63
CA TYR A 56 1.34 22.25 -4.69
C TYR A 56 1.39 23.74 -4.35
N ASP A 57 2.53 24.37 -4.58
CA ASP A 57 2.59 25.84 -4.63
C ASP A 57 2.21 26.36 -6.03
N ASN A 58 2.11 27.69 -6.17
CA ASN A 58 1.79 28.35 -7.43
C ASN A 58 2.82 28.09 -8.55
N ASN A 59 4.02 27.62 -8.22
CA ASN A 59 5.06 27.27 -9.19
C ASN A 59 5.00 25.77 -9.59
N GLY A 60 4.05 25.01 -9.04
CA GLY A 60 3.89 23.58 -9.28
C GLY A 60 4.85 22.70 -8.48
N LYS A 61 5.56 23.24 -7.48
CA LYS A 61 6.43 22.42 -6.63
C LYS A 61 5.59 21.63 -5.62
N VAL A 62 5.95 20.35 -5.46
CA VAL A 62 5.20 19.39 -4.65
C VAL A 62 5.77 19.27 -3.24
N TYR A 63 4.88 19.23 -2.26
CA TYR A 63 5.16 18.99 -0.84
C TYR A 63 4.24 17.91 -0.29
N VAL A 64 4.75 16.99 0.52
CA VAL A 64 3.97 15.84 1.01
C VAL A 64 3.83 15.88 2.54
N GLY A 65 2.58 15.86 3.01
CA GLY A 65 2.20 15.90 4.43
C GLY A 65 0.68 15.79 4.63
N ARG A 66 0.27 15.33 5.82
CA ARG A 66 -1.15 15.02 6.15
C ARG A 66 -2.01 16.29 6.25
N SER A 67 -1.39 17.43 6.54
CA SER A 67 -2.05 18.73 6.62
C SER A 67 -1.15 19.85 6.09
N GLU A 68 -1.75 20.99 5.76
CA GLU A 68 -1.01 22.19 5.36
C GLU A 68 -0.03 22.65 6.45
N GLN A 69 -0.43 22.59 7.72
CA GLN A 69 0.41 22.96 8.86
C GLN A 69 1.65 22.07 8.98
N GLU A 70 1.47 20.75 8.81
CA GLU A 70 2.58 19.80 8.78
C GLU A 70 3.54 20.11 7.62
N VAL A 71 3.00 20.39 6.43
CA VAL A 71 3.80 20.75 5.26
C VAL A 71 4.60 22.04 5.50
N ARG A 72 3.95 23.10 5.98
CA ARG A 72 4.62 24.37 6.26
C ARG A 72 5.75 24.20 7.27
N SER A 73 5.50 23.44 8.33
CA SER A 73 6.49 23.16 9.38
C SER A 73 7.66 22.31 8.86
N LYS A 74 7.36 21.22 8.16
CA LYS A 74 8.35 20.26 7.64
C LYS A 74 9.28 20.87 6.59
N TYR A 75 8.75 21.74 5.73
CA TYR A 75 9.49 22.36 4.64
C TYR A 75 9.88 23.82 4.91
N GLN A 76 9.63 24.33 6.12
CA GLN A 76 9.96 25.70 6.56
C GLN A 76 9.42 26.76 5.59
N LEU A 77 8.16 26.61 5.18
CA LEU A 77 7.53 27.48 4.19
C LEU A 77 7.00 28.76 4.86
N ALA A 78 7.23 29.89 4.21
CA ALA A 78 6.65 31.16 4.62
C ALA A 78 5.12 31.15 4.43
N ASN A 79 4.41 31.95 5.24
CA ASN A 79 2.94 31.98 5.26
C ASN A 79 2.31 32.59 4.00
N ASP A 80 3.08 33.33 3.21
CA ASP A 80 2.68 33.94 1.95
C ASP A 80 2.64 32.96 0.76
N ILE A 81 3.31 31.80 0.88
CA ILE A 81 3.21 30.73 -0.11
C ILE A 81 1.82 30.12 -0.03
N ILE A 82 1.04 30.27 -1.11
CA ILE A 82 -0.25 29.61 -1.28
C ILE A 82 0.00 28.14 -1.58
N LEU A 83 -0.64 27.26 -0.80
CA LEU A 83 -0.59 25.81 -1.00
C LEU A 83 -1.99 25.31 -1.39
N GLN A 84 -2.04 24.42 -2.37
CA GLN A 84 -3.26 23.74 -2.79
C GLN A 84 -3.06 22.24 -2.68
N GLN A 85 -3.92 21.56 -1.93
CA GLN A 85 -3.90 20.11 -1.85
C GLN A 85 -4.33 19.49 -3.20
N ASP A 86 -3.69 18.39 -3.58
CA ASP A 86 -4.09 17.58 -4.74
C ASP A 86 -5.58 17.25 -4.70
N ASN A 87 -6.26 17.41 -5.84
CA ASN A 87 -7.68 17.18 -5.98
C ASN A 87 -8.02 15.71 -6.25
N ASP A 88 -7.02 14.90 -6.62
CA ASP A 88 -7.19 13.48 -6.79
C ASP A 88 -7.38 12.77 -5.44
N VAL A 89 -8.05 11.62 -5.51
CA VAL A 89 -8.16 10.66 -4.42
C VAL A 89 -7.32 9.42 -4.71
N LEU A 90 -6.95 8.69 -3.66
CA LEU A 90 -6.30 7.40 -3.78
C LEU A 90 -7.24 6.35 -4.35
N ASP A 91 -6.69 5.47 -5.19
CA ASP A 91 -7.36 4.27 -5.69
C ASP A 91 -7.94 3.44 -4.53
N THR A 92 -9.16 2.94 -4.66
CA THR A 92 -9.80 2.10 -3.65
C THR A 92 -8.96 0.86 -3.32
N TRP A 93 -8.29 0.29 -4.32
CA TRP A 93 -7.38 -0.83 -4.11
C TRP A 93 -6.16 -0.46 -3.25
N PHE A 94 -5.77 0.81 -3.19
CA PHE A 94 -4.67 1.28 -2.36
C PHE A 94 -5.00 1.18 -0.88
N SER A 95 -6.19 1.62 -0.45
CA SER A 95 -6.61 1.46 0.94
C SER A 95 -6.93 -0.01 1.26
N SER A 96 -7.60 -0.72 0.36
CA SER A 96 -7.93 -2.14 0.58
C SER A 96 -6.69 -3.04 0.66
N ALA A 97 -5.57 -2.65 0.04
CA ALA A 97 -4.30 -3.37 0.14
C ALA A 97 -3.68 -3.33 1.55
N LEU A 98 -4.14 -2.42 2.43
CA LEU A 98 -3.64 -2.29 3.80
C LEU A 98 -4.48 -3.08 4.81
N TRP A 99 -5.52 -3.80 4.36
CA TRP A 99 -6.55 -4.40 5.22
C TRP A 99 -5.99 -5.33 6.31
N THR A 100 -5.01 -6.16 5.97
CA THR A 100 -4.43 -7.21 6.84
C THR A 100 -3.83 -6.66 8.14
N PHE A 101 -3.40 -5.40 8.17
CA PHE A 101 -2.77 -4.79 9.34
C PHE A 101 -3.45 -3.48 9.79
N SER A 102 -4.05 -2.71 8.88
CA SER A 102 -4.76 -1.46 9.23
C SER A 102 -5.96 -1.70 10.16
N THR A 103 -6.63 -2.84 10.03
CA THR A 103 -7.75 -3.22 10.89
C THR A 103 -7.33 -3.57 12.31
N LEU A 104 -6.06 -3.88 12.51
CA LEU A 104 -5.46 -4.23 13.79
C LEU A 104 -4.85 -3.01 14.50
N GLY A 105 -5.02 -1.79 13.96
CA GLY A 105 -4.56 -0.55 14.59
C GLY A 105 -3.22 -0.01 14.05
N TRP A 106 -2.65 -0.63 13.02
CA TRP A 106 -1.53 -0.03 12.29
C TRP A 106 -1.91 1.38 11.78
N PRO A 107 -1.04 2.39 11.89
CA PRO A 107 0.42 2.32 12.07
C PRO A 107 0.92 2.22 13.51
N GLU A 108 0.04 2.16 14.51
CA GLU A 108 0.45 2.01 15.90
C GLU A 108 0.83 0.56 16.23
N ASP A 109 1.74 0.37 17.19
CA ASP A 109 2.23 -0.95 17.61
C ASP A 109 1.32 -1.58 18.68
N THR A 110 0.11 -1.95 18.26
CA THR A 110 -0.95 -2.46 19.14
C THR A 110 -0.76 -3.94 19.50
N ASP A 111 -1.38 -4.37 20.60
CA ASP A 111 -1.38 -5.79 21.01
C ASP A 111 -2.13 -6.68 20.00
N ASP A 112 -3.19 -6.16 19.37
CA ASP A 112 -3.94 -6.86 18.34
C ASP A 112 -3.07 -7.13 17.10
N LEU A 113 -2.28 -6.14 16.66
CA LEU A 113 -1.37 -6.31 15.53
C LEU A 113 -0.33 -7.39 15.82
N LYS A 114 0.24 -7.41 17.04
CA LYS A 114 1.22 -8.44 17.46
C LYS A 114 0.62 -9.83 17.58
N THR A 115 -0.66 -9.92 17.94
CA THR A 115 -1.34 -11.19 18.23
C THR A 115 -1.90 -11.83 16.97
N PHE A 116 -2.49 -11.03 16.07
CA PHE A 116 -3.26 -11.52 14.92
C PHE A 116 -2.55 -11.33 13.58
N HIS A 117 -1.34 -10.75 13.56
CA HIS A 117 -0.48 -10.71 12.38
C HIS A 117 0.78 -11.58 12.60
N PRO A 118 1.11 -12.50 11.68
CA PRO A 118 0.51 -12.72 10.37
C PRO A 118 -0.82 -13.49 10.46
N THR A 119 -1.70 -13.25 9.49
CA THR A 119 -3.00 -13.93 9.39
C THR A 119 -2.85 -15.36 8.86
N ASP A 120 -3.57 -16.32 9.44
CA ASP A 120 -3.49 -17.73 9.05
C ASP A 120 -4.13 -18.05 7.69
N VAL A 121 -5.34 -17.54 7.43
CA VAL A 121 -6.13 -17.88 6.23
C VAL A 121 -6.88 -16.66 5.70
N LEU A 122 -6.73 -16.38 4.41
CA LEU A 122 -7.54 -15.40 3.66
C LEU A 122 -8.46 -16.13 2.68
N VAL A 123 -9.77 -15.96 2.83
CA VAL A 123 -10.78 -16.55 1.94
C VAL A 123 -11.33 -15.49 1.00
N THR A 124 -11.23 -15.72 -0.31
CA THR A 124 -11.70 -14.78 -1.35
C THR A 124 -12.00 -15.48 -2.68
N GLY A 125 -12.71 -14.79 -3.58
CA GLY A 125 -12.85 -15.19 -4.98
C GLY A 125 -11.56 -15.04 -5.78
N PHE A 126 -11.39 -15.89 -6.79
CA PHE A 126 -10.20 -15.90 -7.65
C PHE A 126 -10.08 -14.65 -8.54
N ASP A 127 -11.21 -13.99 -8.80
CA ASP A 127 -11.37 -12.82 -9.66
C ASP A 127 -10.61 -11.59 -9.14
N ILE A 128 -10.35 -11.50 -7.83
CA ILE A 128 -9.63 -10.39 -7.20
C ILE A 128 -8.25 -10.77 -6.67
N ILE A 129 -7.70 -11.94 -7.07
CA ILE A 129 -6.33 -12.32 -6.69
C ILE A 129 -5.32 -11.26 -7.17
N PHE A 130 -5.44 -10.79 -8.41
CA PHE A 130 -4.53 -9.79 -8.94
C PHE A 130 -4.79 -8.38 -8.37
N PHE A 131 -6.06 -7.96 -8.29
CA PHE A 131 -6.40 -6.60 -7.87
C PHE A 131 -6.23 -6.37 -6.37
N TRP A 132 -6.50 -7.39 -5.56
CA TRP A 132 -6.53 -7.26 -4.11
C TRP A 132 -5.44 -8.09 -3.42
N VAL A 133 -5.46 -9.43 -3.59
CA VAL A 133 -4.56 -10.32 -2.84
C VAL A 133 -3.10 -9.98 -3.11
N ALA A 134 -2.71 -9.83 -4.37
CA ALA A 134 -1.35 -9.45 -4.74
C ALA A 134 -0.92 -8.10 -4.15
N ARG A 135 -1.83 -7.12 -4.09
CA ARG A 135 -1.56 -5.81 -3.48
C ARG A 135 -1.43 -5.92 -1.97
N MET A 136 -2.25 -6.74 -1.31
CA MET A 136 -2.12 -7.02 0.12
C MET A 136 -0.78 -7.67 0.45
N ILE A 137 -0.36 -8.69 -0.32
CA ILE A 137 0.94 -9.33 -0.11
C ILE A 137 2.08 -8.31 -0.25
N MET A 138 2.06 -7.51 -1.33
CA MET A 138 3.09 -6.47 -1.54
C MET A 138 3.16 -5.45 -0.40
N MET A 139 2.02 -4.94 0.07
CA MET A 139 1.98 -3.93 1.13
C MET A 139 2.35 -4.52 2.48
N THR A 140 1.85 -5.71 2.80
CA THR A 140 2.13 -6.42 4.06
C THR A 140 3.63 -6.69 4.17
N MET A 141 4.22 -7.32 3.14
CA MET A 141 5.65 -7.60 3.07
C MET A 141 6.51 -6.33 3.09
N HIS A 142 5.97 -5.18 2.67
CA HIS A 142 6.70 -3.92 2.69
C HIS A 142 6.67 -3.23 4.06
N PHE A 143 5.48 -3.13 4.67
CA PHE A 143 5.28 -2.33 5.88
C PHE A 143 5.44 -3.13 7.17
N ILE A 144 5.05 -4.39 7.19
CA ILE A 144 5.13 -5.23 8.38
C ILE A 144 6.43 -6.02 8.35
N LYS A 145 7.19 -5.89 9.44
CA LYS A 145 8.49 -6.50 9.62
C LYS A 145 8.52 -7.29 10.91
N ASP A 146 9.20 -8.44 10.88
CA ASP A 146 9.54 -9.15 12.11
C ASP A 146 10.62 -8.39 12.91
N LYS A 147 10.96 -8.92 14.08
CA LYS A 147 12.01 -8.40 14.97
C LYS A 147 13.40 -8.31 14.32
N ASP A 148 13.65 -9.09 13.28
CA ASP A 148 14.91 -9.13 12.54
C ASP A 148 14.87 -8.23 11.29
N GLY A 149 13.77 -7.48 11.09
CA GLY A 149 13.57 -6.58 9.96
C GLY A 149 13.17 -7.29 8.66
N LYS A 150 12.82 -8.57 8.70
CA LYS A 150 12.38 -9.32 7.52
C LYS A 150 10.90 -9.07 7.25
N PRO A 151 10.48 -9.09 5.97
CA PRO A 151 9.06 -9.10 5.60
C PRO A 151 8.31 -10.21 6.35
N GLN A 152 7.12 -9.89 6.84
CA GLN A 152 6.19 -10.82 7.48
C GLN A 152 4.87 -10.82 6.72
#